data_AF-E2BRE6-F1
#
_entry.id   AF-E2BRE6-F1
#
_cell.length_a   1.000
_cell.length_b   1.000
_cell.length_c   1.000
_cell.angle_alpha   90.00
_cell.angle_beta   90.00
_cell.angle_gamma   90.00
#
_symmetry.space_group_name_H-M   'P 1'
#
loop_
_entity.id
_entity.type
_entity.pdbx_description
1 polymer ?
#
loop_
_entity_poly.entity_id
_entity_poly.type
_entity_poly.pdbx_seq_one_letter_code
_entity_poly.pdbx_strand_id
1 'polypeptide(L)'
;MQEVRDEATFLEEQRENVNFYDEGQRTDESVEEIQAIKEVKKPDGSGGYEEADKNIAAFLRMKSLSEDLVKTLINADLTDEYVRLLRALDFNDDDIGNLRNLWQAKNQISKSNSSSTFDDSLLDVYLSQSSLYLKNVLSKPLIEALREIIATKPADPVEYLGHWLLHFRVCEERSMRKKEEELELLINREKLRMKKDEDKELRVPIEQKEKEEPDEDWNHLHYGESQIDNVSNL
;
A
#
# COMPACT_ATOMS: atom_id res chain seq x y z
N MET A 1 -49.06 8.84 72.23
CA MET A 1 -49.27 7.77 71.23
C MET A 1 -49.64 8.43 69.91
N GLN A 2 -48.99 8.01 68.81
CA GLN A 2 -49.37 8.13 67.37
C GLN A 2 -49.84 9.51 66.85
N GLU A 3 -49.49 10.04 65.67
CA GLU A 3 -48.53 9.81 64.58
C GLU A 3 -49.00 10.71 63.38
N VAL A 4 -48.13 10.93 62.38
CA VAL A 4 -48.38 11.38 60.97
C VAL A 4 -48.64 12.89 60.76
N ARG A 5 -47.70 13.70 60.21
CA ARG A 5 -47.28 13.92 58.78
C ARG A 5 -48.42 14.40 57.85
N ASP A 6 -48.30 15.30 56.87
CA ASP A 6 -47.26 16.17 56.29
C ASP A 6 -47.96 17.19 55.35
N GLU A 7 -47.20 18.22 54.94
CA GLU A 7 -47.26 19.03 53.70
C GLU A 7 -48.58 19.70 53.21
N ALA A 8 -48.52 21.02 53.01
CA ALA A 8 -48.52 21.66 51.67
C ALA A 8 -48.67 23.19 51.74
N THR A 9 -48.20 23.88 50.70
CA THR A 9 -48.44 25.29 50.28
C THR A 9 -47.59 26.36 50.98
N PHE A 10 -47.06 27.42 50.35
CA PHE A 10 -47.00 27.91 48.97
C PHE A 10 -46.11 29.17 48.97
N LEU A 11 -45.58 29.50 47.80
CA LEU A 11 -44.63 30.54 47.35
C LEU A 11 -44.74 31.96 47.94
N GLU A 12 -43.59 32.66 48.04
CA GLU A 12 -43.33 34.05 47.56
C GLU A 12 -41.80 34.31 47.68
N GLU A 13 -40.96 34.44 46.62
CA GLU A 13 -40.73 35.60 45.74
C GLU A 13 -40.42 36.91 46.52
N GLN A 14 -39.40 37.75 46.28
CA GLN A 14 -38.37 37.99 45.25
C GLN A 14 -37.18 38.73 45.93
N ARG A 15 -35.94 38.84 45.39
CA ARG A 15 -35.37 39.87 44.48
C ARG A 15 -33.84 39.82 44.69
N GLU A 16 -32.87 40.13 43.82
CA GLU A 16 -32.77 40.68 42.47
C GLU A 16 -31.26 40.65 42.07
N ASN A 17 -30.92 40.27 40.82
CA ASN A 17 -29.84 40.83 39.95
C ASN A 17 -29.35 39.84 38.84
N VAL A 18 -30.04 39.80 37.69
CA VAL A 18 -29.65 40.38 36.37
C VAL A 18 -28.13 40.58 36.16
N ASN A 19 -27.39 40.16 35.11
CA ASN A 19 -27.63 39.69 33.74
C ASN A 19 -26.32 39.10 33.12
N PHE A 20 -26.44 38.39 31.97
CA PHE A 20 -25.68 38.59 30.70
C PHE A 20 -24.84 37.39 30.13
N TYR A 21 -25.38 36.71 29.07
CA TYR A 21 -24.80 36.04 27.85
C TYR A 21 -23.58 35.08 27.99
N ASP A 22 -23.28 34.05 27.19
CA ASP A 22 -23.78 33.35 25.98
C ASP A 22 -22.83 32.13 25.76
N GLU A 23 -23.21 31.22 24.87
CA GLU A 23 -22.68 29.90 24.48
C GLU A 23 -21.14 29.74 24.29
N GLY A 24 -20.66 28.49 24.42
CA GLY A 24 -19.44 28.05 23.74
C GLY A 24 -18.66 26.90 24.42
N GLN A 25 -19.06 25.66 24.20
CA GLN A 25 -18.26 24.45 24.49
C GLN A 25 -17.07 24.32 23.51
N ARG A 26 -15.91 23.90 24.01
CA ARG A 26 -15.01 22.89 23.40
C ARG A 26 -13.83 22.58 24.34
N THR A 27 -13.82 21.37 24.86
CA THR A 27 -12.76 20.75 25.67
C THR A 27 -11.90 19.85 24.79
N ASP A 28 -10.58 20.03 24.88
CA ASP A 28 -9.50 19.03 24.73
C ASP A 28 -9.81 17.73 23.95
N GLU A 29 -9.56 17.75 22.63
CA GLU A 29 -9.43 16.56 21.79
C GLU A 29 -7.95 16.22 21.56
N SER A 30 -7.36 15.49 22.49
CA SER A 30 -6.19 14.66 22.21
C SER A 30 -6.15 13.58 23.28
N VAL A 31 -6.40 12.31 22.91
CA VAL A 31 -5.95 11.04 23.55
C VAL A 31 -6.84 9.82 23.19
N GLU A 32 -7.98 9.97 22.48
CA GLU A 32 -8.88 8.81 22.23
C GLU A 32 -8.70 8.05 20.90
N GLU A 33 -7.73 8.37 20.04
CA GLU A 33 -7.61 7.78 18.70
C GLU A 33 -6.74 6.50 18.61
N ILE A 34 -6.76 5.63 19.63
CA ILE A 34 -6.01 4.34 19.60
C ILE A 34 -6.91 3.11 19.86
N GLN A 35 -8.24 3.22 19.91
CA GLN A 35 -9.12 2.05 20.20
C GLN A 35 -10.25 1.77 19.21
N ALA A 36 -10.23 2.32 17.99
CA ALA A 36 -11.35 2.20 17.06
C ALA A 36 -11.24 1.08 15.98
N ILE A 37 -10.33 0.11 16.08
CA ILE A 37 -10.28 -1.04 15.13
C ILE A 37 -10.58 -2.37 15.85
N LYS A 38 -11.66 -2.40 16.64
CA LYS A 38 -12.14 -3.65 17.25
C LYS A 38 -13.65 -3.82 17.26
N GLU A 39 -14.35 -3.35 16.23
CA GLU A 39 -15.70 -3.86 15.93
C GLU A 39 -15.91 -3.99 14.42
N VAL A 40 -15.73 -5.21 13.92
CA VAL A 40 -16.16 -5.59 12.57
C VAL A 40 -17.69 -5.74 12.61
N LYS A 41 -18.39 -4.68 12.22
CA LYS A 41 -19.81 -4.74 11.88
C LYS A 41 -19.95 -5.46 10.54
N LYS A 42 -20.74 -6.54 10.51
CA LYS A 42 -21.01 -7.32 9.29
C LYS A 42 -21.68 -6.43 8.25
N PRO A 43 -21.16 -6.34 7.01
CA PRO A 43 -21.84 -5.60 5.95
C PRO A 43 -22.86 -6.46 5.22
N ASP A 44 -23.97 -5.82 4.84
CA ASP A 44 -25.05 -6.38 4.02
C ASP A 44 -24.57 -6.69 2.59
N GLY A 45 -25.16 -7.74 2.03
CA GLY A 45 -24.75 -8.39 0.78
C GLY A 45 -24.84 -7.48 -0.45
N SER A 46 -23.70 -6.94 -0.87
CA SER A 46 -23.26 -6.73 -2.27
C SER A 46 -22.01 -5.84 -2.33
N GLY A 47 -21.64 -5.18 -1.23
CA GLY A 47 -20.48 -4.26 -1.16
C GLY A 47 -19.20 -4.81 -0.52
N GLY A 48 -19.18 -6.07 -0.07
CA GLY A 48 -18.08 -6.59 0.77
C GLY A 48 -16.71 -6.67 0.09
N TYR A 49 -16.65 -6.87 -1.24
CA TYR A 49 -15.38 -6.89 -1.98
C TYR A 49 -14.79 -5.50 -2.14
N GLU A 50 -15.63 -4.53 -2.48
CA GLU A 50 -15.19 -3.14 -2.58
C GLU A 50 -14.70 -2.62 -1.23
N GLU A 51 -15.33 -3.04 -0.13
CA GLU A 51 -14.92 -2.64 1.21
C GLU A 51 -13.59 -3.27 1.63
N ALA A 52 -13.37 -4.55 1.31
CA ALA A 52 -12.05 -5.19 1.52
C ALA A 52 -10.95 -4.52 0.68
N ASP A 53 -11.23 -4.20 -0.59
CA ASP A 53 -10.28 -3.50 -1.47
C ASP A 53 -10.00 -2.08 -1.00
N LYS A 54 -11.02 -1.36 -0.50
CA LYS A 54 -10.87 -0.03 0.12
C LYS A 54 -9.99 -0.10 1.38
N ASN A 55 -10.18 -1.11 2.23
CA ASN A 55 -9.37 -1.30 3.43
C ASN A 55 -7.91 -1.60 3.11
N ILE A 56 -7.67 -2.48 2.12
CA ILE A 56 -6.32 -2.76 1.61
C ILE A 56 -5.69 -1.50 1.01
N ALA A 57 -6.43 -0.77 0.17
CA ALA A 57 -5.95 0.46 -0.45
C ALA A 57 -5.59 1.53 0.60
N ALA A 58 -6.42 1.70 1.62
CA ALA A 58 -6.18 2.64 2.70
C ALA A 58 -4.91 2.30 3.48
N PHE A 59 -4.71 1.03 3.82
CA PHE A 59 -3.50 0.56 4.51
C PHE A 59 -2.23 0.82 3.68
N LEU A 60 -2.26 0.52 2.38
CA LEU A 60 -1.11 0.74 1.50
C LEU A 60 -0.82 2.22 1.26
N ARG A 61 -1.86 3.07 1.17
CA ARG A 61 -1.70 4.53 1.03
C ARG A 61 -1.14 5.19 2.29
N MET A 62 -1.46 4.67 3.48
CA MET A 62 -0.88 5.13 4.74
C MET A 62 0.65 4.94 4.76
N LYS A 63 1.16 3.98 4.00
CA LYS A 63 2.59 3.71 3.81
C LYS A 63 3.18 4.42 2.59
N SER A 64 2.50 5.44 2.08
CA SER A 64 2.95 6.29 0.98
C SER A 64 3.22 5.57 -0.34
N LEU A 65 2.59 4.42 -0.58
CA LEU A 65 2.72 3.70 -1.85
C LEU A 65 1.97 4.41 -2.98
N SER A 66 2.50 4.27 -4.19
CA SER A 66 1.90 4.81 -5.40
C SER A 66 0.55 4.19 -5.72
N GLU A 67 -0.39 5.01 -6.18
CA GLU A 67 -1.72 4.57 -6.59
C GLU A 67 -1.69 3.45 -7.64
N ASP A 68 -0.70 3.48 -8.54
CA ASP A 68 -0.50 2.44 -9.55
C ASP A 68 -0.10 1.11 -8.90
N LEU A 69 0.86 1.14 -7.96
CA LEU A 69 1.31 -0.05 -7.23
C LEU A 69 0.21 -0.60 -6.32
N VAL A 70 -0.55 0.27 -5.65
CA VAL A 70 -1.71 -0.11 -4.83
C VAL A 70 -2.73 -0.88 -5.66
N LYS A 71 -3.09 -0.37 -6.85
CA LYS A 71 -4.00 -1.05 -7.77
C LYS A 71 -3.45 -2.40 -8.24
N THR A 72 -2.16 -2.46 -8.58
CA THR A 72 -1.51 -3.71 -8.97
C THR A 72 -1.55 -4.74 -7.84
N LEU A 73 -1.25 -4.33 -6.60
CA LEU A 73 -1.28 -5.21 -5.43
C LEU A 73 -2.69 -5.69 -5.12
N ILE A 74 -3.71 -4.83 -5.15
CA ILE A 74 -5.10 -5.22 -4.87
C ILE A 74 -5.62 -6.27 -5.86
N ASN A 75 -5.25 -6.12 -7.14
CA ASN A 75 -5.66 -7.04 -8.20
C ASN A 75 -4.86 -8.36 -8.19
N ALA A 76 -3.70 -8.37 -7.56
CA ALA A 76 -2.87 -9.55 -7.42
C ALA A 76 -3.13 -10.28 -6.10
N ASP A 77 -2.92 -11.59 -6.10
CA ASP A 77 -2.76 -12.32 -4.84
C ASP A 77 -1.43 -11.91 -4.19
N LEU A 78 -1.39 -11.92 -2.85
CA LEU A 78 -0.18 -11.67 -2.09
C LEU A 78 0.80 -12.85 -2.25
N THR A 79 1.56 -12.85 -3.34
CA THR A 79 2.63 -13.82 -3.61
C THR A 79 3.88 -13.48 -2.82
N ASP A 80 4.78 -14.46 -2.66
CA ASP A 80 6.07 -14.28 -2.00
C ASP A 80 6.94 -13.21 -2.69
N GLU A 81 6.76 -13.01 -3.99
CA GLU A 81 7.41 -11.95 -4.77
C GLU A 81 6.98 -10.55 -4.28
N TYR A 82 5.68 -10.34 -4.07
CA TYR A 82 5.16 -9.08 -3.54
C TYR A 82 5.52 -8.88 -2.06
N VAL A 83 5.60 -9.94 -1.27
CA VAL A 83 6.12 -9.87 0.10
C VAL A 83 7.58 -9.41 0.11
N ARG A 84 8.40 -9.93 -0.82
CA ARG A 84 9.80 -9.49 -1.01
C ARG A 84 9.89 -8.03 -1.43
N LEU A 85 9.03 -7.58 -2.36
CA LEU A 85 8.90 -6.17 -2.76
C LEU A 85 8.55 -5.29 -1.56
N LEU A 86 7.53 -5.64 -0.78
CA LEU A 86 7.11 -4.87 0.40
C LEU A 86 8.23 -4.79 1.44
N ARG A 87 8.92 -5.91 1.72
CA ARG A 87 10.10 -5.91 2.61
C ARG A 87 11.21 -5.01 2.11
N ALA A 88 11.41 -4.94 0.79
CA ALA A 88 12.41 -4.04 0.19
C ALA A 88 12.01 -2.56 0.27
N LEU A 89 10.72 -2.26 0.49
CA LEU A 89 10.14 -0.92 0.72
C LEU A 89 9.95 -0.63 2.22
N ASP A 90 10.70 -1.31 3.09
CA ASP A 90 10.73 -1.10 4.54
C ASP A 90 9.40 -1.39 5.27
N PHE A 91 8.54 -2.26 4.73
CA PHE A 91 7.40 -2.79 5.47
C PHE A 91 7.88 -3.75 6.57
N ASN A 92 7.41 -3.54 7.81
CA ASN A 92 7.73 -4.42 8.92
C ASN A 92 6.98 -5.76 8.80
N ASP A 93 7.46 -6.80 9.48
CA ASP A 93 6.81 -8.11 9.49
C ASP A 93 5.36 -8.03 10.03
N ASP A 94 5.09 -7.11 10.96
CA ASP A 94 3.74 -6.83 11.48
C ASP A 94 2.82 -6.23 10.40
N ASP A 95 3.34 -5.30 9.59
CA ASP A 95 2.59 -4.68 8.49
C ASP A 95 2.24 -5.74 7.44
N ILE A 96 3.20 -6.60 7.09
CA ILE A 96 3.01 -7.72 6.16
C ILE A 96 2.00 -8.73 6.73
N GLY A 97 2.02 -8.98 8.05
CA GLY A 97 1.06 -9.83 8.74
C GLY A 97 -0.36 -9.28 8.68
N ASN A 98 -0.53 -7.99 8.96
CA ASN A 98 -1.82 -7.30 8.86
C ASN A 98 -2.35 -7.34 7.42
N LEU A 99 -1.48 -7.12 6.44
CA LEU A 99 -1.81 -7.21 5.03
C LEU A 99 -2.29 -8.60 4.64
N ARG A 100 -1.60 -9.65 5.09
CA ARG A 100 -2.00 -11.05 4.87
C ARG A 100 -3.38 -11.34 5.46
N ASN A 101 -3.70 -10.81 6.64
CA ASN A 101 -5.03 -10.97 7.24
C ASN A 101 -6.13 -10.29 6.40
N LEU A 102 -5.86 -9.10 5.86
CA LEU A 102 -6.79 -8.39 4.97
C LEU A 102 -7.04 -9.16 3.66
N TRP A 103 -6.00 -9.68 3.01
CA TRP A 103 -6.16 -10.52 1.81
C TRP A 103 -6.88 -11.84 2.11
N GLN A 104 -6.62 -12.46 3.26
CA GLN A 104 -7.34 -13.66 3.68
C GLN A 104 -8.82 -13.37 3.92
N ALA A 105 -9.16 -12.22 4.51
CA ALA A 105 -10.55 -11.79 4.66
C ALA A 105 -11.21 -11.57 3.30
N LYS A 106 -10.52 -10.90 2.36
CA LYS A 106 -10.97 -10.72 0.96
C LYS A 106 -11.27 -12.07 0.29
N ASN A 107 -10.34 -13.03 0.37
CA ASN A 107 -10.48 -14.33 -0.27
C ASN A 107 -11.54 -15.23 0.39
N GLN A 108 -11.83 -15.03 1.67
CA GLN A 108 -12.95 -15.71 2.35
C GLN A 108 -14.31 -15.23 1.86
N ILE A 109 -14.45 -13.92 1.59
CA ILE A 109 -15.65 -13.34 0.95
C ILE A 109 -15.83 -13.92 -0.47
N SER A 110 -14.72 -14.15 -1.19
CA SER A 110 -14.72 -14.85 -2.48
C SER A 110 -15.31 -16.25 -2.41
N LYS A 111 -14.98 -16.99 -1.36
CA LYS A 111 -15.32 -18.40 -1.24
C LYS A 111 -16.77 -18.64 -0.81
N SER A 112 -17.39 -17.71 -0.10
CA SER A 112 -18.79 -17.83 0.32
C SER A 112 -19.81 -17.67 -0.82
N ASN A 113 -19.40 -17.13 -1.97
CA ASN A 113 -20.29 -16.84 -3.10
C ASN A 113 -20.19 -17.84 -4.26
N SER A 114 -19.25 -18.79 -4.22
CA SER A 114 -19.07 -19.79 -5.28
C SER A 114 -19.17 -21.21 -4.73
N SER A 115 -20.32 -21.56 -4.16
CA SER A 115 -20.73 -22.97 -4.09
C SER A 115 -21.24 -23.39 -5.47
N SER A 116 -20.34 -23.91 -6.30
CA SER A 116 -20.58 -24.92 -7.35
C SER A 116 -19.52 -24.81 -8.45
N THR A 117 -18.49 -25.66 -8.38
CA THR A 117 -17.94 -26.36 -9.56
C THR A 117 -17.08 -27.54 -9.09
N PHE A 118 -17.68 -28.73 -9.15
CA PHE A 118 -17.10 -30.02 -9.56
C PHE A 118 -15.64 -30.36 -9.21
N ASP A 119 -15.47 -31.12 -8.13
CA ASP A 119 -14.92 -32.50 -8.12
C ASP A 119 -13.51 -32.81 -8.72
N ASP A 120 -12.53 -31.91 -8.65
CA ASP A 120 -11.10 -32.29 -8.85
C ASP A 120 -10.39 -32.59 -7.52
N SER A 121 -10.91 -32.06 -6.41
CA SER A 121 -10.28 -32.15 -5.08
C SER A 121 -10.35 -33.54 -4.44
N LEU A 122 -11.26 -34.41 -4.89
CA LEU A 122 -11.40 -35.78 -4.37
C LEU A 122 -10.39 -36.75 -4.99
N LEU A 123 -9.88 -36.48 -6.20
CA LEU A 123 -8.83 -37.29 -6.82
C LEU A 123 -7.49 -37.08 -6.11
N ASP A 124 -7.17 -35.86 -5.69
CA ASP A 124 -5.94 -35.54 -4.98
C ASP A 124 -5.81 -36.26 -3.62
N VAL A 125 -6.93 -36.68 -3.00
CA VAL A 125 -6.96 -37.44 -1.74
C VAL A 125 -6.50 -38.90 -1.91
N TYR A 126 -6.63 -39.46 -3.12
CA TYR A 126 -6.24 -40.85 -3.42
C TYR A 126 -4.89 -40.96 -4.12
N LEU A 127 -4.28 -39.83 -4.49
CA LEU A 127 -2.98 -39.81 -5.15
C LEU A 127 -1.85 -39.88 -4.13
N SER A 128 -0.87 -40.73 -4.41
CA SER A 128 0.42 -40.69 -3.71
C SER A 128 1.07 -39.30 -3.87
N GLN A 129 1.88 -38.89 -2.89
CA GLN A 129 2.68 -37.67 -2.97
C GLN A 129 3.48 -37.58 -4.29
N SER A 130 3.93 -38.72 -4.80
CA SER A 130 4.64 -38.83 -6.08
C SER A 130 3.76 -38.45 -7.29
N SER A 131 2.52 -38.91 -7.32
CA SER A 131 1.56 -38.56 -8.38
C SER A 131 1.10 -37.11 -8.29
N LEU A 132 0.95 -36.54 -7.09
CA LEU A 132 0.69 -35.10 -6.93
C LEU A 132 1.85 -34.26 -7.44
N TYR A 133 3.09 -34.66 -7.13
CA TYR A 133 4.28 -34.00 -7.64
C TYR A 133 4.33 -34.05 -9.18
N LEU A 134 4.09 -35.21 -9.78
CA LEU A 134 4.08 -35.36 -11.23
C LEU A 134 2.98 -34.53 -11.90
N LYS A 135 1.77 -34.54 -11.32
CA LYS A 135 0.62 -33.74 -11.76
C LYS A 135 0.96 -32.25 -11.68
N ASN A 136 1.64 -31.78 -10.64
CA ASN A 136 1.90 -30.35 -10.48
C ASN A 136 3.09 -29.85 -11.32
N VAL A 137 4.14 -30.67 -11.47
CA VAL A 137 5.40 -30.25 -12.13
C VAL A 137 5.41 -30.57 -13.62
N LEU A 138 4.94 -31.77 -14.01
CA LEU A 138 5.09 -32.24 -15.40
C LEU A 138 3.81 -32.21 -16.22
N SER A 139 2.62 -32.05 -15.61
CA SER A 139 1.37 -32.09 -16.38
C SER A 139 1.32 -31.04 -17.49
N LYS A 140 1.57 -29.77 -17.15
CA LYS A 140 1.54 -28.65 -18.09
C LYS A 140 2.52 -28.85 -19.26
N PRO A 141 3.84 -29.01 -19.03
CA PRO A 141 4.78 -29.17 -20.13
C PRO A 141 4.51 -30.45 -20.93
N LEU A 142 4.11 -31.54 -20.29
CA LEU A 142 3.85 -32.80 -21.00
C LEU A 142 2.60 -32.71 -21.88
N ILE A 143 1.53 -32.09 -21.40
CA ILE A 143 0.29 -31.90 -22.18
C ILE A 143 0.55 -31.01 -23.39
N GLU A 144 1.28 -29.91 -23.22
CA GLU A 144 1.62 -29.00 -24.31
C GLU A 144 2.54 -29.68 -25.34
N ALA A 145 3.58 -30.39 -24.89
CA ALA A 145 4.48 -31.13 -25.77
C ALA A 145 3.75 -32.20 -26.57
N LEU A 146 2.88 -33.00 -25.93
CA LEU A 146 2.11 -34.05 -26.61
C LEU A 146 1.14 -33.44 -27.62
N ARG A 147 0.50 -32.32 -27.29
CA ARG A 147 -0.34 -31.57 -28.23
C ARG A 147 0.45 -31.13 -29.46
N GLU A 148 1.66 -30.63 -29.26
CA GLU A 148 2.54 -30.19 -30.35
C GLU A 148 3.06 -31.36 -31.20
N ILE A 149 3.40 -32.49 -30.58
CA ILE A 149 3.80 -33.73 -31.29
C ILE A 149 2.66 -34.25 -32.17
N ILE A 150 1.43 -34.25 -31.66
CA ILE A 150 0.26 -34.69 -32.44
C ILE A 150 0.03 -33.76 -33.64
N ALA A 151 0.29 -32.45 -33.48
CA ALA A 151 0.14 -31.45 -34.53
C ALA A 151 1.26 -31.52 -35.59
N THR A 152 2.51 -31.67 -35.16
CA THR A 152 3.70 -31.62 -36.02
C THR A 152 4.06 -32.98 -36.63
N LYS A 153 3.66 -34.08 -36.00
CA LYS A 153 3.94 -35.47 -36.40
C LYS A 153 5.41 -35.66 -36.80
N PRO A 154 6.36 -35.43 -35.87
CA PRO A 154 7.78 -35.58 -36.16
C PRO A 154 8.11 -37.04 -36.51
N ALA A 155 9.18 -37.24 -37.28
CA ALA A 155 9.66 -38.57 -37.63
C ALA A 155 10.07 -39.40 -36.40
N ASP A 156 10.65 -38.74 -35.39
CA ASP A 156 10.91 -39.31 -34.06
C ASP A 156 10.21 -38.48 -32.97
N PRO A 157 9.07 -38.96 -32.41
CA PRO A 157 8.34 -38.26 -31.37
C PRO A 157 9.05 -38.26 -30.01
N VAL A 158 9.93 -39.22 -29.75
CA VAL A 158 10.63 -39.33 -28.46
C VAL A 158 11.77 -38.32 -28.40
N GLU A 159 12.56 -38.23 -29.48
CA GLU A 159 13.62 -37.23 -29.59
C GLU A 159 13.04 -35.81 -29.56
N TYR A 160 11.96 -35.58 -30.32
CA TYR A 160 11.26 -34.29 -30.33
C TYR A 160 10.75 -33.89 -28.95
N LEU A 161 10.14 -34.83 -28.20
CA LEU A 161 9.69 -34.57 -26.83
C LEU A 161 10.85 -34.12 -25.92
N GLY A 162 12.01 -34.77 -26.03
CA GLY A 162 13.20 -34.39 -25.28
C GLY A 162 13.65 -32.97 -25.58
N HIS A 163 13.74 -32.60 -26.86
CA HIS A 163 14.08 -31.23 -27.26
C HIS A 163 13.06 -30.20 -26.80
N TRP A 164 11.77 -30.53 -26.90
CA TRP A 164 10.69 -29.64 -26.48
C TRP A 164 10.77 -29.35 -24.97
N LEU A 165 10.94 -30.38 -24.14
CA LEU A 165 11.02 -30.22 -22.69
C LEU A 165 12.26 -29.43 -22.25
N LEU A 166 13.40 -29.63 -22.92
CA LEU A 166 14.60 -28.82 -22.69
C LEU A 166 14.35 -27.34 -23.05
N HIS A 167 13.71 -27.09 -24.20
CA HIS A 167 13.36 -25.73 -24.61
C HIS A 167 12.38 -25.06 -23.65
N PHE A 168 11.35 -25.79 -23.23
CA PHE A 168 10.38 -25.35 -22.23
C PHE A 168 11.09 -24.88 -20.95
N ARG A 169 12.03 -25.68 -20.43
CA ARG A 169 12.78 -25.32 -19.22
C ARG A 169 13.59 -24.04 -19.38
N VAL A 170 14.25 -23.85 -20.53
CA VAL A 170 15.00 -22.61 -20.83
C VAL A 170 14.06 -21.40 -20.91
N CYS A 171 12.89 -21.56 -21.53
CA CYS A 171 11.89 -20.51 -21.62
C CYS A 171 11.28 -20.17 -20.25
N GLU A 172 11.00 -21.16 -19.42
CA GLU A 172 10.53 -20.98 -18.04
C GLU A 172 11.55 -20.18 -17.22
N GLU A 173 12.83 -20.55 -17.28
CA GLU A 173 13.89 -19.84 -16.57
C GLU A 173 14.03 -18.38 -17.03
N ARG A 174 13.99 -18.12 -18.34
CA ARG A 174 14.00 -16.75 -18.88
C ARG A 174 12.78 -15.96 -18.43
N SER A 175 11.61 -16.58 -18.39
CA SER A 175 10.38 -15.96 -17.91
C SER A 175 10.49 -15.56 -16.44
N MET A 176 11.06 -16.42 -15.59
CA MET A 176 11.33 -16.10 -14.18
C MET A 176 12.30 -14.93 -14.03
N ARG A 177 13.43 -14.93 -14.75
CA ARG A 177 14.40 -13.82 -14.69
C ARG A 177 13.78 -12.49 -15.12
N LYS A 178 12.96 -12.50 -16.18
CA LYS A 178 12.27 -11.30 -16.63
C LYS A 178 11.31 -10.75 -15.56
N LYS A 179 10.56 -11.61 -14.88
CA LYS A 179 9.68 -11.20 -13.78
C LYS A 179 10.47 -10.62 -12.61
N GLU A 180 11.64 -11.18 -12.30
CA GLU A 180 12.52 -10.66 -11.27
C GLU A 180 13.06 -9.26 -11.63
N GLU A 181 13.52 -9.07 -12.87
CA GLU A 181 13.95 -7.75 -13.37
C GLU A 181 12.80 -6.73 -13.33
N GLU A 182 11.59 -7.13 -13.74
CA GLU A 182 10.40 -6.27 -13.66
C GLU A 182 10.07 -5.88 -12.21
N LEU A 183 10.23 -6.81 -11.26
CA LEU A 183 10.04 -6.56 -9.83
C LEU A 183 11.10 -5.60 -9.29
N GLU A 184 12.37 -5.76 -9.67
CA GLU A 184 13.46 -4.86 -9.28
C GLU A 184 13.24 -3.43 -9.82
N LEU A 185 12.80 -3.30 -11.07
CA LEU A 185 12.44 -2.01 -11.65
C LEU A 185 11.27 -1.36 -10.89
N LEU A 186 10.28 -2.16 -10.45
CA LEU A 186 9.16 -1.70 -9.64
C LEU A 186 9.64 -1.20 -8.27
N ILE A 187 10.50 -1.95 -7.58
CA ILE A 187 11.13 -1.54 -6.32
C ILE A 187 11.85 -0.20 -6.51
N ASN A 188 12.71 -0.10 -7.52
CA ASN A 188 13.53 1.08 -7.76
C ASN A 188 12.69 2.32 -8.09
N ARG A 189 11.65 2.15 -8.93
CA ARG A 189 10.72 3.24 -9.25
C ARG A 189 10.01 3.75 -8.00
N GLU A 190 9.57 2.84 -7.13
CA GLU A 190 8.86 3.21 -5.93
C GLU A 190 9.78 3.87 -4.89
N LYS A 191 10.98 3.33 -4.67
CA LYS A 191 12.01 3.95 -3.80
C LYS A 191 12.37 5.37 -4.22
N LEU A 192 12.54 5.60 -5.53
CA LEU A 192 12.83 6.94 -6.05
C LEU A 192 11.67 7.92 -5.81
N ARG A 193 10.42 7.44 -5.82
CA ARG A 193 9.27 8.27 -5.49
C ARG A 193 9.24 8.64 -4.01
N MET A 194 9.37 7.64 -3.12
CA MET A 194 9.38 7.88 -1.67
C MET A 194 10.48 8.88 -1.29
N LYS A 195 11.70 8.70 -1.82
CA LYS A 195 12.79 9.66 -1.61
C LYS A 195 12.49 11.07 -2.10
N LYS A 196 11.84 11.19 -3.27
CA LYS A 196 11.46 12.51 -3.81
C LYS A 196 10.41 13.20 -2.94
N ASP A 197 9.52 12.45 -2.31
CA ASP A 197 8.50 13.00 -1.43
C ASP A 197 9.11 13.41 -0.07
N GLU A 198 10.05 12.63 0.47
CA GLU A 198 10.89 13.02 1.63
C GLU A 198 11.69 14.31 1.36
N ASP A 199 12.36 14.41 0.21
CA ASP A 199 13.16 15.59 -0.15
C ASP A 199 12.30 16.86 -0.37
N LYS A 200 11.01 16.71 -0.72
CA LYS A 200 10.07 17.85 -0.81
C LYS A 200 9.55 18.27 0.56
N GLU A 201 9.28 17.31 1.45
CA GLU A 201 8.84 17.58 2.81
C GLU A 201 9.90 18.34 3.61
N LEU A 202 11.18 18.04 3.37
CA LEU A 202 12.32 18.78 3.93
C LEU A 202 12.54 20.18 3.32
N ARG A 203 11.86 20.52 2.22
CA ARG A 203 12.02 21.79 1.50
C ARG A 203 10.88 22.79 1.71
N VAL A 204 10.03 22.62 2.72
CA VAL A 204 9.05 23.65 3.12
C VAL A 204 9.80 24.92 3.55
N PRO A 205 9.69 26.06 2.83
CA PRO A 205 10.38 27.28 3.21
C PRO A 205 9.67 27.94 4.39
N ILE A 206 10.43 28.14 5.48
CA ILE A 206 10.11 29.13 6.52
C ILE A 206 10.32 30.51 5.89
N GLU A 207 9.37 31.01 5.08
CA GLU A 207 9.40 32.40 4.61
C GLU A 207 7.99 32.98 4.52
N GLN A 208 7.49 33.44 5.68
CA GLN A 208 6.57 34.57 5.73
C GLN A 208 6.95 35.47 6.90
N LYS A 209 7.78 36.47 6.63
CA LYS A 209 7.60 37.90 6.95
C LYS A 209 8.95 38.60 6.97
N GLU A 210 9.21 39.39 5.94
CA GLU A 210 9.43 40.83 6.11
C GLU A 210 9.11 41.52 4.79
N LYS A 211 8.12 42.41 4.84
CA LYS A 211 7.79 43.36 3.79
C LYS A 211 8.72 44.56 3.97
N GLU A 212 9.26 45.07 2.88
CA GLU A 212 9.27 46.49 2.45
C GLU A 212 10.49 46.77 1.56
N GLU A 213 10.22 46.97 0.27
CA GLU A 213 11.03 47.80 -0.64
C GLU A 213 11.09 49.26 -0.09
N PRO A 214 12.16 50.05 -0.34
CA PRO A 214 12.49 50.48 -1.70
C PRO A 214 13.98 50.68 -2.04
N ASP A 215 14.23 50.76 -3.35
CA ASP A 215 15.37 51.35 -4.08
C ASP A 215 16.41 52.09 -3.24
N GLU A 216 17.70 51.72 -3.35
CA GLU A 216 18.81 52.67 -3.21
C GLU A 216 20.15 52.14 -3.78
N ASP A 217 20.50 52.72 -4.94
CA ASP A 217 21.81 53.28 -5.27
C ASP A 217 23.04 52.36 -5.49
N TRP A 218 23.21 51.90 -6.73
CA TRP A 218 24.44 51.26 -7.24
C TRP A 218 25.57 52.26 -7.56
N ASN A 219 25.90 53.16 -6.63
CA ASN A 219 26.84 54.22 -6.92
C ASN A 219 27.80 54.56 -5.78
N HIS A 220 28.79 53.70 -5.51
CA HIS A 220 30.15 54.15 -5.22
C HIS A 220 31.14 52.98 -5.00
N LEU A 221 32.00 52.74 -5.98
CA LEU A 221 33.39 52.41 -5.69
C LEU A 221 34.29 53.32 -6.55
N HIS A 222 34.38 54.56 -6.10
CA HIS A 222 35.60 55.36 -6.27
C HIS A 222 36.69 54.71 -5.41
N TYR A 223 37.63 54.02 -6.03
CA TYR A 223 39.01 54.03 -5.55
C TYR A 223 39.86 54.67 -6.65
N GLY A 224 40.04 55.98 -6.49
CA GLY A 224 41.04 56.74 -7.21
C GLY A 224 42.44 56.38 -6.71
N GLU A 225 43.33 56.26 -7.69
CA GLU A 225 44.68 56.83 -7.74
C GLU A 225 45.61 56.70 -6.54
N SER A 226 46.77 56.06 -6.79
CA SER A 226 48.09 56.72 -6.82
C SER A 226 49.09 55.72 -7.40
N GLN A 227 49.55 55.90 -8.64
CA GLN A 227 50.88 56.45 -8.99
C GLN A 227 52.03 56.01 -8.07
N ILE A 228 53.08 55.41 -8.65
CA ILE A 228 54.42 56.01 -8.79
C ILE A 228 55.30 55.08 -9.67
N ASP A 229 55.71 55.67 -10.79
CA ASP A 229 56.93 55.52 -11.59
C ASP A 229 57.96 54.41 -11.28
N ASN A 230 58.43 53.75 -12.35
CA ASN A 230 59.87 53.68 -12.56
C ASN A 230 60.24 53.78 -14.04
N VAL A 231 61.19 54.69 -14.25
CA VAL A 231 61.74 55.21 -15.49
C VAL A 231 62.89 54.31 -15.97
N SER A 232 63.23 54.45 -17.26
CA SER A 232 64.51 54.06 -17.92
C SER A 232 64.52 52.63 -18.48
N ASN A 233 64.96 52.33 -19.70
CA ASN A 233 65.89 53.00 -20.60
C ASN A 233 65.87 52.31 -21.98
N LEU A 234 66.32 53.07 -22.99
CA LEU A 234 66.81 52.71 -24.35
C LEU A 234 65.78 52.52 -25.48
#